data_AF-A0A0V0GF53-F1
#
_entry.id   AF-A0A0V0GF53-F1
#
_cell.length_a   1.000
_cell.length_b   1.000
_cell.length_c   1.000
_cell.angle_alpha   90.00
_cell.angle_beta   90.00
_cell.angle_gamma   90.00
#
_symmetry.space_group_name_H-M   'P 1'
#
loop_
_entity.id
_entity.type
_entity.pdbx_description
1 polymer ?
#
loop_
_entity_poly.entity_id
_entity_poly.type
_entity_poly.pdbx_seq_one_letter_code
_entity_poly.pdbx_strand_id
1 'polypeptide(L)' 'MFLEDLYNLDELHSLGLWHLTSLRCLHIINCPNLQSLSKSALPYSLSQLEISRCHNLQLLSESTLPSS' A
#
# COMPACT_ATOMS: atom_id res chain seq x y z
N MET A 1 -3.27 -11.24 -1.32
CA MET A 1 -1.96 -11.25 -0.63
C MET A 1 -2.17 -10.62 0.73
N PHE A 2 -1.60 -11.23 1.76
CA PHE A 2 -1.71 -10.77 3.14
C PHE A 2 -0.32 -10.33 3.59
N LEU A 3 -0.22 -9.08 4.02
CA LEU A 3 0.94 -8.48 4.65
C LEU A 3 0.56 -8.26 6.10
N GLU A 4 1.10 -9.08 7.00
CA GLU A 4 0.77 -9.04 8.42
C GLU A 4 2.05 -8.97 9.24
N ASP A 5 2.03 -8.18 10.33
CA ASP A 5 3.12 -8.09 11.30
C ASP A 5 4.47 -7.65 10.70
N LEU A 6 4.43 -6.84 9.64
CA LEU A 6 5.65 -6.33 9.00
C LEU A 6 6.12 -5.06 9.70
N TYR A 7 6.81 -5.24 10.83
CA TYR A 7 7.38 -4.15 11.62
C TYR A 7 8.52 -3.43 10.92
N ASN A 8 9.16 -4.00 9.91
CA ASN A 8 10.23 -3.33 9.17
C ASN A 8 9.75 -2.77 7.83
N LEU A 9 8.46 -2.90 7.52
CA LEU A 9 7.91 -2.37 6.28
C LEU A 9 7.63 -0.88 6.49
N ASP A 10 8.48 -0.04 5.90
CA ASP A 10 8.38 1.41 5.88
C ASP A 10 7.65 1.91 4.62
N GLU A 11 7.93 1.28 3.48
CA GLU A 11 7.34 1.62 2.18
C GLU A 11 6.87 0.39 1.40
N LEU A 12 5.66 0.48 0.83
CA LEU A 12 5.12 -0.60 0.02
C LEU A 12 5.81 -0.76 -1.34
N HIS A 13 6.46 0.32 -1.83
CA HIS A 13 7.15 0.33 -3.11
C HIS A 13 8.27 -0.73 -3.15
N SER A 14 8.95 -0.92 -2.02
CA SER A 14 10.03 -1.89 -1.83
C SER A 14 9.60 -3.35 -2.03
N LEU A 15 8.30 -3.64 -1.91
CA LEU A 15 7.75 -4.98 -2.12
C LEU A 15 7.48 -5.31 -3.59
N GLY A 16 7.58 -4.32 -4.51
CA GLY A 16 7.43 -4.56 -5.95
C GLY A 16 6.04 -5.07 -6.36
N LEU A 17 4.99 -4.78 -5.58
CA LEU A 17 3.65 -5.34 -5.81
C LEU A 17 3.00 -4.87 -7.12
N TRP A 18 3.47 -3.76 -7.68
CA TRP A 18 2.98 -3.18 -8.94
C TRP A 18 3.07 -4.14 -10.14
N HIS A 19 4.04 -5.06 -10.13
CA HIS A 19 4.20 -6.09 -11.17
C HIS A 19 3.23 -7.26 -11.04
N LEU A 20 2.52 -7.39 -9.90
CA LEU A 20 1.63 -8.51 -9.65
C LEU A 20 0.30 -8.33 -10.38
N THR A 21 0.31 -8.50 -11.70
CA THR A 21 -0.83 -8.30 -12.62
C THR A 21 -2.02 -9.23 -12.39
N SER A 22 -1.87 -10.25 -11.54
CA SER A 22 -2.96 -11.14 -11.13
C SER A 22 -3.49 -10.84 -9.72
N LEU A 23 -2.88 -9.91 -8.99
CA LEU A 23 -3.27 -9.62 -7.62
C LEU A 23 -4.54 -8.78 -7.60
N ARG A 24 -5.62 -9.37 -7.07
CA ARG A 24 -6.93 -8.71 -6.94
C ARG A 24 -7.24 -8.19 -5.53
N CYS A 25 -6.71 -8.85 -4.51
CA CYS A 25 -6.96 -8.51 -3.10
C CYS A 25 -5.62 -8.35 -2.37
N LEU A 26 -5.44 -7.23 -1.67
CA LEU A 26 -4.28 -6.93 -0.84
C LEU A 26 -4.76 -6.50 0.55
N HIS A 27 -4.31 -7.23 1.57
CA HIS A 27 -4.66 -6.98 2.95
C HIS A 27 -3.37 -6.62 3.69
N ILE A 28 -3.36 -5.48 4.35
CA ILE A 28 -2.21 -4.97 5.12
C ILE A 28 -2.67 -4.81 6.57
N ILE A 29 -2.18 -5.65 7.45
CA ILE A 29 -2.64 -5.77 8.82
C ILE A 29 -1.44 -5.62 9.77
N ASN A 30 -1.59 -4.80 10.80
CA ASN A 30 -0.58 -4.64 11.85
C ASN A 30 0.85 -4.34 11.32
N CYS A 31 0.96 -3.43 10.35
CA CYS A 31 2.24 -2.92 9.87
C CYS A 31 2.45 -1.51 10.44
N PRO A 32 2.91 -1.36 11.70
CA PRO A 32 2.93 -0.07 12.37
C PRO A 32 3.98 0.88 11.78
N ASN A 33 5.05 0.38 11.17
CA ASN A 33 6.10 1.23 10.60
C ASN A 33 5.83 1.64 9.15
N LEU A 34 4.74 1.14 8.54
CA LEU A 34 4.36 1.51 7.19
C LEU A 34 3.92 2.96 7.20
N GLN A 35 4.73 3.83 6.60
CA GLN A 35 4.52 5.27 6.62
C GLN A 35 3.85 5.77 5.35
N SER A 36 4.10 5.12 4.21
CA SER A 36 3.62 5.60 2.94
C SER A 36 3.02 4.48 2.07
N LEU A 37 1.91 4.81 1.41
CA LEU A 37 1.29 3.99 0.38
C LEU A 37 1.02 4.84 -0.86
N SER A 38 1.78 4.59 -1.92
CA SER A 38 1.54 5.20 -3.23
C SER A 38 0.67 4.31 -4.09
N LYS A 39 -0.25 4.91 -4.85
CA LYS A 39 -1.08 4.19 -5.83
C LYS A 39 -0.23 3.49 -6.91
N SER A 40 0.94 4.04 -7.23
CA SER A 40 1.90 3.44 -8.16
C SER A 40 2.54 2.14 -7.63
N ALA A 41 2.58 1.95 -6.31
CA ALA A 41 3.08 0.73 -5.69
C ALA A 41 2.04 -0.40 -5.67
N LEU A 42 0.76 -0.08 -5.92
CA LEU A 42 -0.32 -1.05 -5.98
C LEU A 42 -0.42 -1.66 -7.39
N PRO A 43 -0.69 -2.97 -7.51
CA PRO A 43 -0.92 -3.59 -8.80
C PRO A 43 -2.19 -3.03 -9.47
N TYR A 44 -2.13 -2.86 -10.79
CA TYR A 44 -3.26 -2.35 -11.57
C TYR A 44 -4.50 -3.25 -11.51
N SER A 45 -4.29 -4.56 -11.32
CA SER A 45 -5.37 -5.56 -11.18
C SER A 45 -6.06 -5.55 -9.83
N LEU A 46 -5.60 -4.72 -8.88
CA LEU A 46 -6.10 -4.70 -7.52
C LEU A 46 -7.53 -4.16 -7.48
N SER A 47 -8.46 -5.00 -7.06
CA SER A 47 -9.87 -4.66 -6.86
C SER A 47 -10.22 -4.37 -5.40
N GLN A 48 -9.46 -4.91 -4.46
CA GLN A 48 -9.74 -4.81 -3.03
C GLN A 48 -8.44 -4.52 -2.28
N LEU A 49 -8.47 -3.48 -1.47
CA LEU A 49 -7.41 -3.07 -0.56
C LEU A 49 -8.00 -2.93 0.83
N GLU A 50 -7.52 -3.74 1.77
CA GLU A 50 -7.88 -3.64 3.18
C GLU A 50 -6.63 -3.26 3.98
N ILE A 51 -6.76 -2.25 4.83
CA ILE A 51 -5.67 -1.79 5.69
C ILE A 51 -6.19 -1.68 7.11
N SER A 52 -5.52 -2.34 8.04
CA SER A 52 -5.93 -2.39 9.44
C SER A 52 -4.72 -2.34 10.37
N ARG A 53 -4.86 -1.66 11.52
CA ARG A 53 -3.81 -1.55 12.56
C ARG A 53 -2.46 -1.01 12.04
N CYS A 54 -2.46 -0.22 10.98
CA CYS A 54 -1.28 0.45 10.41
C CYS A 54 -1.30 1.94 10.79
N HIS A 55 -0.86 2.26 12.01
CA HIS A 55 -1.12 3.56 12.64
C HIS A 55 -0.31 4.73 12.06
N ASN A 56 0.87 4.47 11.48
CA ASN A 56 1.71 5.51 10.89
C ASN A 56 1.46 5.72 9.39
N LEU A 57 0.49 5.00 8.79
CA LEU A 57 0.30 5.02 7.35
C LEU A 57 -0.33 6.34 6.89
N GLN A 58 0.38 7.04 6.00
CA GLN A 58 -0.12 8.16 5.22
C GLN A 58 -0.36 7.70 3.78
N LEU A 59 -1.61 7.83 3.34
CA LEU A 59 -1.99 7.49 1.97
C LEU A 59 -1.64 8.69 1.07
N LEU A 60 -0.63 8.51 0.21
CA LEU A 60 -0.27 9.53 -0.77
C LEU A 60 -1.23 9.40 -1.95
N SER A 61 -2.37 10.09 -1.87
CA SER A 61 -3.25 10.26 -3.01
C SER A 61 -2.58 11.19 -4.03
N GLU A 62 -2.60 10.82 -5.32
CA GLU A 62 -2.22 11.66 -6.48
C GLU A 62 -3.11 12.91 -6.67
N SER A 63 -3.73 13.41 -5.59
CA SER A 63 -4.50 14.65 -5.57
C SER A 63 -3.70 15.82 -4.99
N THR A 64 -2.38 15.83 -5.20
CA THR A 64 -1.58 17.07 -5.25
C THR A 64 -1.26 17.39 -6.70
N LEU A 65 -2.28 17.38 -7.57
CA LEU A 65 -2.22 18.24 -8.74
C LEU A 65 -2.31 19.67 -8.19
N PRO A 66 -1.30 20.54 -8.37
CA PRO A 66 -1.53 21.96 -8.16
C PRO A 66 -2.61 22.34 -9.17
N SER A 67 -3.80 22.65 -8.67
CA SER A 67 -4.89 23.19 -9.47
C SER A 67 -4.34 24.41 -10.21
N SER A 68 -4.13 24.30 -11.52
CA SER A 68 -3.95 25.45 -12.43
C SER A 68 -5.30 25.78 -13.06
#